data_AF-A0A3D3DNZ7-F1
#
_entry.id   AF-A0A3D3DNZ7-F1
#
_cell.length_a   1.000
_cell.length_b   1.000
_cell.length_c   1.000
_cell.angle_alpha   90.00
_cell.angle_beta   90.00
_cell.angle_gamma   90.00
#
_symmetry.space_group_name_H-M   'P 1'
#
loop_
_entity.id
_entity.type
_entity.pdbx_description
1 polymer ?
#
loop_
_entity_poly.entity_id
_entity_poly.type
_entity_poly.pdbx_seq_one_letter_code
_entity_poly.pdbx_strand_id
1 'polypeptide(L)'
;PAAKAVPIIRSRLDTAGCSVPLVGDFHYNGHTLLQEYSDCADVLDKYRINPGNVGQGEKRDIRFCQMIEQACIRNKPVRIGVNWGSLDPQLLARKLDENAALTSPR
;
A
#
# COMPACT_ATOMS: atom_id res chain seq x y z
N PRO A 1 -17.35 2.70 4.67
CA PRO A 1 -15.94 2.94 4.26
C PRO A 1 -15.86 2.91 2.74
N ALA A 2 -14.86 3.59 2.15
CA ALA A 2 -14.68 3.64 0.70
C ALA A 2 -14.64 2.25 0.05
N ALA A 3 -14.07 1.25 0.74
CA ALA A 3 -14.00 -0.14 0.28
C ALA A 3 -15.35 -0.73 -0.14
N LYS A 4 -16.46 -0.40 0.54
CA LYS A 4 -17.81 -0.90 0.17
C LYS A 4 -18.29 -0.39 -1.19
N ALA A 5 -17.79 0.76 -1.64
CA ALA A 5 -18.20 1.35 -2.91
C ALA A 5 -17.42 0.79 -4.10
N VAL A 6 -16.23 0.20 -3.88
CA VAL A 6 -15.34 -0.25 -4.97
C VAL A 6 -16.00 -1.31 -5.86
N PRO A 7 -16.67 -2.37 -5.33
CA PRO A 7 -17.38 -3.33 -6.19
C PRO A 7 -18.50 -2.69 -7.01
N ILE A 8 -19.19 -1.71 -6.46
CA ILE A 8 -20.25 -0.97 -7.15
C ILE A 8 -19.65 -0.14 -8.31
N ILE A 9 -18.50 0.51 -8.08
CA ILE A 9 -17.77 1.25 -9.12
C ILE A 9 -17.34 0.31 -10.25
N ARG A 10 -16.74 -0.85 -9.91
CA ARG A 10 -16.34 -1.86 -10.90
C ARG A 10 -17.53 -2.32 -11.75
N SER A 11 -18.63 -2.70 -11.10
CA SER A 11 -19.86 -3.14 -11.78
C SER A 11 -20.44 -2.10 -12.74
N ARG A 12 -20.44 -0.81 -12.35
CA ARG A 12 -20.91 0.28 -13.22
C ARG A 12 -19.99 0.50 -14.42
N LEU A 13 -18.68 0.43 -14.22
CA LEU A 13 -17.72 0.54 -15.32
C LEU A 13 -17.88 -0.62 -16.32
N ASP A 14 -18.07 -1.84 -15.82
CA ASP A 14 -18.27 -3.03 -16.65
C ASP A 14 -19.57 -2.94 -17.46
N THR A 15 -20.65 -2.48 -16.83
CA THR A 15 -21.94 -2.23 -17.50
C THR A 15 -21.82 -1.19 -18.61
N ALA A 16 -20.94 -0.20 -18.44
CA ALA A 16 -20.63 0.80 -19.45
C ALA A 16 -19.62 0.32 -20.52
N GLY A 17 -19.17 -0.95 -20.47
CA GLY A 17 -18.16 -1.49 -21.36
C GLY A 17 -16.74 -0.91 -21.15
N CYS A 18 -16.48 -0.32 -19.98
CA CYS A 18 -15.22 0.34 -19.66
C CYS A 18 -14.29 -0.59 -18.86
N SER A 19 -13.32 -1.20 -19.53
CA SER A 19 -12.35 -2.14 -18.96
C SER A 19 -11.12 -1.49 -18.31
N VAL A 20 -11.21 -0.22 -17.92
CA VAL A 20 -10.07 0.50 -17.31
C VAL A 20 -9.64 -0.16 -15.99
N PRO A 21 -8.34 -0.39 -15.74
CA PRO A 21 -7.87 -0.97 -14.49
C PRO A 21 -8.05 -0.05 -13.28
N LEU A 22 -8.44 -0.61 -12.14
CA LEU A 22 -8.61 0.09 -10.87
C LEU A 22 -7.44 -0.18 -9.92
N VAL A 23 -6.81 0.89 -9.45
CA VAL A 23 -5.71 0.82 -8.46
C VAL A 23 -6.24 1.29 -7.10
N GLY A 24 -6.20 0.41 -6.09
CA GLY A 24 -6.56 0.76 -4.72
C GLY A 24 -5.39 1.41 -4.01
N ASP A 25 -5.61 2.60 -3.43
CA ASP A 25 -4.58 3.35 -2.72
C ASP A 25 -4.74 3.24 -1.21
N PHE A 26 -3.89 2.42 -0.57
CA PHE A 26 -4.06 2.05 0.83
C PHE A 26 -3.08 2.78 1.74
N HIS A 27 -3.63 3.37 2.80
CA HIS A 27 -2.91 4.09 3.85
C HIS A 27 -3.42 3.67 5.22
N TYR A 28 -2.55 3.56 6.22
CA TYR A 28 -2.87 3.28 7.64
C TYR A 28 -3.58 1.94 7.90
N ASN A 29 -4.86 1.83 7.52
CA ASN A 29 -5.74 0.68 7.77
C ASN A 29 -5.85 -0.28 6.56
N GLY A 30 -4.93 -0.20 5.59
CA GLY A 30 -4.96 -1.04 4.39
C GLY A 30 -4.99 -2.55 4.67
N HIS A 31 -4.23 -3.01 5.66
CA HIS A 31 -4.21 -4.41 6.12
C HIS A 31 -5.59 -4.89 6.56
N THR A 32 -6.30 -4.11 7.36
CA THR A 32 -7.68 -4.41 7.79
C THR A 32 -8.64 -4.38 6.61
N LEU A 33 -8.56 -3.35 5.74
CA LEU A 33 -9.48 -3.22 4.61
C LEU A 33 -9.36 -4.38 3.61
N LEU A 34 -8.15 -4.84 3.32
CA LEU A 34 -7.92 -5.98 2.42
C LEU A 34 -8.38 -7.31 3.01
N GLN A 35 -8.44 -7.44 4.34
CA GLN A 35 -8.92 -8.65 5.02
C GLN A 35 -10.44 -8.65 5.19
N GLU A 36 -11.03 -7.53 5.64
CA GLU A 36 -12.46 -7.45 5.97
C GLU A 36 -13.36 -7.22 4.75
N TYR A 37 -12.82 -6.68 3.65
CA TYR A 37 -13.57 -6.37 2.44
C TYR A 37 -13.01 -7.16 1.25
N SER A 38 -13.24 -8.48 1.25
CA SER A 38 -12.79 -9.39 0.19
C SER A 38 -13.20 -8.91 -1.20
N ASP A 39 -14.46 -8.51 -1.36
CA ASP A 39 -14.99 -8.06 -2.65
C ASP A 39 -14.24 -6.83 -3.17
N CYS A 40 -13.85 -5.91 -2.29
CA CYS A 40 -13.03 -4.76 -2.66
C CYS A 40 -11.63 -5.19 -3.10
N ALA A 41 -11.01 -6.12 -2.37
CA ALA A 41 -9.69 -6.63 -2.72
C ALA A 41 -9.71 -7.36 -4.08
N ASP A 42 -10.77 -8.15 -4.32
CA ASP A 42 -10.88 -9.00 -5.51
C ASP A 42 -11.12 -8.19 -6.79
N VAL A 43 -11.94 -7.14 -6.75
CA VAL A 43 -12.28 -6.32 -7.92
C VAL A 43 -11.20 -5.31 -8.32
N LEU A 44 -10.26 -5.00 -7.42
CA LEU A 44 -9.15 -4.11 -7.73
C LEU A 44 -8.11 -4.86 -8.59
N ASP A 45 -7.55 -4.16 -9.57
CA ASP A 45 -6.56 -4.73 -10.48
C ASP A 45 -5.13 -4.60 -9.94
N LYS A 46 -4.91 -3.69 -8.98
CA LYS A 46 -3.60 -3.42 -8.39
C LYS A 46 -3.74 -2.78 -7.01
N TYR A 47 -2.78 -3.06 -6.13
CA TYR A 47 -2.67 -2.38 -4.84
C TYR A 47 -1.50 -1.40 -4.82
N ARG A 48 -1.71 -0.17 -4.33
CA ARG A 48 -0.64 0.75 -3.93
C ARG A 48 -0.48 0.63 -2.42
N ILE A 49 0.74 0.31 -2.00
CA ILE A 49 1.12 0.20 -0.60
C ILE A 49 2.29 1.16 -0.33
N ASN A 50 2.25 1.87 0.78
CA ASN A 50 3.36 2.69 1.26
C ASN A 50 3.78 2.22 2.66
N PRO A 51 4.98 1.63 2.82
CA PRO A 51 5.44 1.11 4.10
C PRO A 51 5.59 2.22 5.16
N GLY A 52 5.80 3.48 4.76
CA GLY A 52 5.85 4.61 5.68
C GLY A 52 4.52 4.95 6.35
N ASN A 53 3.40 4.48 5.79
CA ASN A 53 2.05 4.81 6.25
C ASN A 53 1.31 3.64 6.89
N VAL A 54 1.92 2.46 7.05
CA VAL A 54 1.22 1.27 7.61
C VAL A 54 1.46 1.08 9.11
N GLY A 55 2.31 1.89 9.73
CA GLY A 55 2.57 1.84 11.18
C GLY A 55 4.00 2.25 11.52
N GLN A 56 4.39 2.00 12.76
CA GLN A 56 5.76 2.25 13.26
C GLN A 56 6.32 0.98 13.92
N GLY A 57 7.64 0.84 13.91
CA GLY A 57 8.35 -0.30 14.49
C GLY A 57 7.87 -1.65 13.92
N GLU A 58 7.83 -2.70 14.75
CA GLU A 58 7.42 -4.05 14.34
C GLU A 58 6.01 -4.12 13.74
N LYS A 59 5.08 -3.28 14.21
CA LYS A 59 3.71 -3.23 13.66
C LYS A 59 3.69 -2.84 12.20
N ARG A 60 4.64 -2.00 11.74
CA ARG A 60 4.77 -1.63 10.33
C ARG A 60 5.02 -2.86 9.48
N ASP A 61 5.99 -3.67 9.87
CA ASP A 61 6.45 -4.82 9.10
C ASP A 61 5.36 -5.90 9.05
N ILE A 62 4.72 -6.19 10.19
CA ILE A 62 3.59 -7.13 10.25
C ILE A 62 2.45 -6.69 9.31
N ARG A 63 2.03 -5.43 9.38
CA ARG A 63 0.92 -4.92 8.56
C ARG A 63 1.28 -4.86 7.09
N PHE A 64 2.52 -4.50 6.76
CA PHE A 64 3.02 -4.54 5.39
C PHE A 64 2.97 -5.97 4.84
N CYS A 65 3.51 -6.94 5.58
CA CYS A 65 3.48 -8.36 5.20
C CYS A 65 2.05 -8.86 4.99
N GLN A 66 1.13 -8.56 5.91
CA GLN A 66 -0.29 -8.92 5.76
C GLN A 66 -0.88 -8.40 4.44
N MET A 67 -0.59 -7.17 4.04
CA MET A 67 -1.08 -6.62 2.78
C MET A 67 -0.44 -7.31 1.55
N ILE A 68 0.85 -7.65 1.61
CA ILE A 68 1.55 -8.39 0.56
C ILE A 68 0.99 -9.81 0.43
N GLU A 69 0.73 -10.50 1.54
CA GLU A 69 0.09 -11.82 1.55
C GLU A 69 -1.27 -11.79 0.86
N GLN A 70 -2.10 -10.78 1.16
CA GLN A 70 -3.39 -10.61 0.48
C GLN A 70 -3.25 -10.40 -1.04
N ALA A 71 -2.17 -9.74 -1.48
CA ALA A 71 -1.85 -9.57 -2.90
C ALA A 71 -1.39 -10.88 -3.54
N CYS A 72 -0.52 -11.65 -2.87
CA CYS A 72 -0.05 -12.95 -3.34
C CYS A 72 -1.22 -13.94 -3.48
N ILE A 73 -2.08 -14.06 -2.46
CA ILE A 73 -3.26 -14.94 -2.47
C ILE A 73 -4.16 -14.64 -3.68
N ARG A 74 -4.33 -13.37 -4.02
CA ARG A 74 -5.20 -12.91 -5.11
C ARG A 74 -4.48 -12.71 -6.44
N ASN A 75 -3.19 -13.03 -6.50
CA ASN A 75 -2.33 -12.78 -7.66
C ASN A 75 -2.44 -11.34 -8.20
N LYS A 76 -2.43 -10.34 -7.30
CA LYS A 76 -2.55 -8.93 -7.66
C LYS A 76 -1.17 -8.27 -7.72
N PRO A 77 -0.88 -7.47 -8.77
CA PRO A 77 0.31 -6.64 -8.79
C PRO A 77 0.28 -5.61 -7.66
N VAL A 78 1.46 -5.28 -7.15
CA VAL A 78 1.64 -4.28 -6.08
C VAL A 78 2.58 -3.17 -6.56
N ARG A 79 2.21 -1.91 -6.29
CA ARG A 79 3.13 -0.77 -6.33
C ARG A 79 3.54 -0.43 -4.90
N ILE A 80 4.81 -0.63 -4.57
CA ILE A 80 5.42 -0.08 -3.35
C ILE A 80 5.83 1.36 -3.67
N GLY A 81 5.08 2.32 -3.16
CA GLY A 81 5.22 3.74 -3.51
C GLY A 81 5.51 4.60 -2.29
N VAL A 82 6.80 4.78 -1.98
CA VAL A 82 7.32 5.67 -0.93
C VAL A 82 7.35 7.11 -1.43
N ASN A 83 7.06 8.07 -0.55
CA ASN A 83 7.18 9.49 -0.83
C ASN A 83 7.89 10.22 0.32
N TRP A 84 8.39 11.44 0.06
CA TRP A 84 9.14 12.22 1.05
C TRP A 84 8.33 12.51 2.32
N GLY A 85 7.04 12.81 2.18
CA GLY A 85 6.16 13.14 3.30
C GLY A 85 5.87 11.97 4.25
N SER A 86 6.23 10.74 3.88
CA SER A 86 6.07 9.54 4.70
C SER A 86 7.36 8.75 4.84
N LEU A 87 8.52 9.40 4.73
CA LEU A 87 9.79 8.72 4.90
C LEU A 87 9.90 8.20 6.34
N ASP A 88 10.41 6.98 6.52
CA ASP A 88 10.64 6.42 7.85
C ASP A 88 11.69 7.27 8.60
N PRO A 89 11.33 7.90 9.74
CA PRO A 89 12.24 8.74 10.49
C PRO A 89 13.50 8.00 10.96
N GLN A 90 13.38 6.72 11.31
CA GLN A 90 14.52 5.92 11.77
C GLN A 90 15.48 5.62 10.61
N LEU A 91 14.93 5.33 9.43
CA LEU A 91 15.73 5.15 8.22
C LEU A 91 16.45 6.44 7.82
N LEU A 92 15.75 7.58 7.89
CA LEU A 92 16.34 8.89 7.59
C LEU A 92 17.48 9.21 8.55
N ALA A 93 17.27 9.08 9.86
CA ALA A 93 18.29 9.33 10.87
C ALA A 93 19.54 8.48 10.63
N ARG A 94 19.36 7.17 10.44
CA ARG A 94 20.45 6.26 10.11
C ARG A 94 21.23 6.67 8.85
N LYS A 95 20.51 7.11 7.81
CA LYS A 95 21.16 7.57 6.56
C LYS A 95 21.94 8.86 6.73
N LEU A 96 21.46 9.77 7.59
CA LEU A 96 22.19 10.99 7.96
C LEU A 96 23.44 10.66 8.78
N ASP A 97 23.34 9.74 9.74
CA ASP A 97 24.49 9.28 10.54
C ASP A 97 25.55 8.59 9.66
N GLU A 98 25.12 7.71 8.74
CA GLU A 98 26.00 7.06 7.76
C GLU A 98 26.74 8.09 6.87
N ASN A 99 26.03 9.14 6.45
CA ASN A 99 26.59 10.19 5.62
C ASN A 99 27.60 11.06 6.40
N ALA A 100 27.31 11.37 7.66
CA ALA A 100 28.19 12.15 8.53
C ALA A 100 29.52 11.43 8.81
N ALA A 101 29.54 10.10 8.75
CA ALA A 101 30.74 9.28 8.95
C ALA A 101 31.66 9.22 7.71
N LEU A 102 31.24 9.72 6.55
CA LEU A 102 32.05 9.72 5.33
C LEU A 102 33.19 10.73 5.42
N THR A 103 34.32 10.44 4.77
CA THR A 103 35.46 11.37 4.65
C THR A 103 35.07 12.70 3.99
N SER A 104 34.05 12.69 3.13
CA SER A 104 33.41 13.87 2.55
C SER A 104 31.89 13.65 2.53
N PRO A 105 31.16 14.20 3.52
CA PRO A 105 29.70 14.10 3.60
C PRO A 105 28.99 14.80 2.43
N ARG A 106 27.76 14.37 2.12
CA ARG A 106 26.93 14.87 1.01
C ARG A 106 25.64 15.53 1.46
#